data_AF-A0A7J8NI01-F1
#
_entry.id   AF-A0A7J8NI01-F1
#
_cell.length_a   1.000
_cell.length_b   1.000
_cell.length_c   1.000
_cell.angle_alpha   90.00
_cell.angle_beta   90.00
_cell.angle_gamma   90.00
#
_symmetry.space_group_name_H-M   'P 1'
#
loop_
_entity.id
_entity.type
_entity.pdbx_description
1 polymer ?
#
loop_
_entity_poly.entity_id
_entity_poly.type
_entity_poly.pdbx_seq_one_letter_code
_entity_poly.pdbx_strand_id
1 'polypeptide(L)'
;MWEYHCWIPFHGGDREKERGHPDLELQCHSDITRIEIHGVVYRVLEIRLDRQILGISSEEVINKGICSPPLPDEDWILDSPVFTPGPGFASITLFYDCSSPISPDLLSFPCNKNDDYSNVSVAIANNNNIHQEGCSNIVNVSILQTSLERLRNHSSDWKEALKTGFEVQWRKNYSEECWNRTSSGRACGFQIVNDKKIYCYQMS
;
A
#
# COMPACT_ATOMS: atom_id res chain seq x y z
N MET A 1 -24.23 2.13 16.87
CA MET A 1 -23.74 3.52 16.97
C MET A 1 -22.40 3.63 16.25
N TRP A 2 -22.39 3.38 14.94
CA TRP A 2 -21.20 3.43 14.07
C TRP A 2 -21.55 4.11 12.73
N GLU A 3 -22.48 5.06 12.75
CA GLU A 3 -22.85 5.80 11.54
C GLU A 3 -22.31 7.24 11.64
N TYR A 4 -21.84 7.72 10.48
CA TYR A 4 -21.71 9.13 10.10
C TYR A 4 -20.40 9.88 10.24
N HIS A 5 -19.26 9.23 10.47
CA HIS A 5 -17.98 9.84 10.11
C HIS A 5 -17.17 8.80 9.33
N CYS A 6 -17.14 8.86 7.99
CA CYS A 6 -15.90 8.58 7.26
C CYS A 6 -15.00 9.79 7.54
N TRP A 7 -13.80 9.52 8.02
CA TRP A 7 -12.96 10.47 8.72
C TRP A 7 -12.03 11.11 7.69
N ILE A 8 -12.02 12.44 7.64
CA ILE A 8 -11.08 13.19 6.81
C ILE A 8 -9.65 12.68 7.12
N PRO A 9 -8.87 12.28 6.10
CA PRO A 9 -8.99 12.71 4.72
C PRO A 9 -9.74 11.77 3.75
N PHE A 10 -10.27 10.64 4.18
CA PHE A 10 -10.84 9.65 3.27
C PHE A 10 -12.30 9.97 2.89
N HIS A 11 -12.69 9.69 1.64
CA HIS A 11 -14.10 9.62 1.21
C HIS A 11 -14.43 8.22 0.67
N GLY A 12 -15.70 7.95 0.38
CA GLY A 12 -16.14 6.63 -0.12
C GLY A 12 -17.57 6.26 0.26
N GLY A 13 -18.10 5.22 -0.39
CA GLY A 13 -19.47 4.73 -0.20
C GLY A 13 -20.54 5.70 -0.70
N ASP A 14 -21.68 5.80 0.00
CA ASP A 14 -22.80 6.68 -0.37
C ASP A 14 -22.57 8.17 -0.05
N ARG A 15 -21.33 8.58 0.25
CA ARG A 15 -20.99 9.97 0.62
C ARG A 15 -20.66 10.83 -0.59
N GLU A 16 -20.97 12.12 -0.45
CA GLU A 16 -20.51 13.16 -1.38
C GLU A 16 -18.98 13.16 -1.49
N LYS A 17 -18.48 13.19 -2.72
CA LYS A 17 -17.02 13.18 -3.03
C LYS A 17 -16.26 14.32 -2.35
N GLU A 18 -16.93 15.42 -2.06
CA GLU A 18 -16.37 16.60 -1.38
C GLU A 18 -15.98 16.34 0.08
N ARG A 19 -16.36 15.21 0.69
CA ARG A 19 -16.07 14.91 2.11
C ARG A 19 -14.73 14.21 2.36
N GLY A 20 -13.85 14.16 1.37
CA GLY A 20 -12.50 13.62 1.50
C GLY A 20 -11.62 14.05 0.33
N HIS A 21 -10.32 13.79 0.45
CA HIS A 21 -9.34 14.14 -0.56
C HIS A 21 -9.56 13.29 -1.82
N PRO A 22 -9.59 13.86 -3.03
CA PRO A 22 -9.94 13.11 -4.26
C PRO A 22 -9.06 11.89 -4.55
N ASP A 23 -7.80 11.89 -4.10
CA ASP A 23 -6.89 10.75 -4.27
C ASP A 23 -6.97 9.72 -3.12
N LEU A 24 -7.86 9.92 -2.15
CA LEU A 24 -8.03 9.07 -0.95
C LEU A 24 -9.45 8.50 -0.91
N GLU A 25 -9.89 7.99 -2.06
CA GLU A 25 -11.16 7.30 -2.23
C GLU A 25 -11.10 5.87 -1.70
N LEU A 26 -11.96 5.56 -0.74
CA LEU A 26 -12.19 4.21 -0.26
C LEU A 26 -13.40 3.60 -0.96
N GLN A 27 -13.19 2.42 -1.55
CA GLN A 27 -14.24 1.61 -2.14
C GLN A 27 -14.69 0.59 -1.10
N CYS A 28 -15.82 0.85 -0.46
CA CYS A 28 -16.39 -0.03 0.57
C CYS A 28 -17.46 -0.94 -0.07
N HIS A 29 -17.25 -2.25 -0.02
CA HIS A 29 -18.25 -3.23 -0.46
C HIS A 29 -18.37 -4.36 0.56
N SER A 30 -19.55 -4.48 1.16
CA SER A 30 -19.79 -5.39 2.30
C SER A 30 -18.76 -5.13 3.41
N ASP A 31 -18.03 -6.16 3.85
CA ASP A 31 -17.01 -6.06 4.92
C ASP A 31 -15.60 -5.78 4.38
N ILE A 32 -15.46 -5.49 3.08
CA ILE A 32 -14.15 -5.25 2.45
C ILE A 32 -14.04 -3.79 2.02
N THR A 33 -13.06 -3.11 2.59
CA THR A 33 -12.64 -1.76 2.18
C THR A 33 -11.43 -1.87 1.27
N ARG A 34 -11.47 -1.19 0.13
CA ARG A 34 -10.38 -1.10 -0.84
C ARG A 34 -9.97 0.33 -1.08
N ILE A 35 -8.76 0.51 -1.59
CA ILE A 35 -8.26 1.76 -2.13
C ILE A 35 -7.53 1.44 -3.43
N GLU A 36 -7.75 2.25 -4.46
CA GLU A 36 -6.98 2.16 -5.70
C GLU A 36 -5.86 3.19 -5.65
N ILE A 37 -4.63 2.75 -5.88
CA ILE A 37 -3.46 3.62 -5.92
C ILE A 37 -2.65 3.27 -7.15
N HIS A 38 -2.47 4.24 -8.05
CA HIS A 38 -1.76 4.04 -9.33
C HIS A 38 -2.28 2.85 -10.16
N GLY A 39 -3.60 2.62 -10.17
CA GLY A 39 -4.21 1.52 -10.92
C GLY A 39 -4.10 0.15 -10.26
N VAL A 40 -3.50 0.05 -9.07
CA VAL A 40 -3.43 -1.17 -8.28
C VAL A 40 -4.45 -1.11 -7.16
N VAL A 41 -5.22 -2.19 -7.00
CA VAL A 41 -6.24 -2.31 -5.96
C VAL A 41 -5.64 -2.94 -4.70
N TYR A 42 -5.75 -2.20 -3.61
CA TYR A 42 -5.32 -2.65 -2.29
C TYR A 42 -6.51 -2.86 -1.37
N ARG A 43 -6.46 -3.90 -0.55
CA ARG A 43 -7.33 -4.04 0.62
C ARG A 43 -6.80 -3.18 1.75
N VAL A 44 -7.67 -2.39 2.36
CA VAL A 44 -7.36 -1.64 3.58
C VAL A 44 -7.42 -2.59 4.76
N LEU A 45 -6.31 -2.70 5.48
CA LEU A 45 -6.18 -3.53 6.68
C LEU A 45 -6.47 -2.72 7.94
N GLU A 46 -5.99 -1.48 7.99
CA GLU A 46 -6.19 -0.59 9.13
C GLU A 46 -6.09 0.89 8.73
N ILE A 47 -6.74 1.75 9.51
CA ILE A 47 -6.63 3.21 9.39
C ILE A 47 -6.36 3.77 10.79
N ARG A 48 -5.20 4.39 10.99
CA ARG A 48 -4.80 5.06 12.24
C ARG A 48 -4.68 6.55 12.02
N LEU A 49 -5.77 7.27 12.29
CA LEU A 49 -5.92 8.69 11.95
C LEU A 49 -5.04 9.60 12.81
N ASP A 50 -4.79 9.24 14.07
CA ASP A 50 -3.90 9.94 14.98
C ASP A 50 -2.44 9.97 14.51
N ARG A 51 -2.03 8.95 13.74
CA ARG A 51 -0.66 8.80 13.21
C ARG A 51 -0.56 9.01 11.71
N GLN A 52 -1.68 9.23 11.06
CA GLN A 52 -1.79 9.36 9.61
C GLN A 52 -1.41 8.09 8.84
N ILE A 53 -1.62 6.91 9.42
CA ILE A 53 -1.19 5.64 8.84
C ILE A 53 -2.36 4.90 8.20
N LEU A 54 -2.12 4.42 6.98
CA LEU A 54 -2.99 3.49 6.26
C LEU A 54 -2.21 2.19 6.04
N GLY A 55 -2.70 1.10 6.64
CA GLY A 55 -2.19 -0.25 6.37
C GLY A 55 -2.92 -0.86 5.18
N ILE A 56 -2.16 -1.30 4.18
CA ILE A 56 -2.71 -1.83 2.93
C ILE A 56 -2.03 -3.12 2.50
N SER A 57 -2.77 -3.99 1.81
CA SER A 57 -2.22 -5.19 1.18
C SER A 57 -2.81 -5.37 -0.22
N SER A 58 -1.97 -5.72 -1.20
CA SER A 58 -2.39 -5.87 -2.59
C SER A 58 -3.39 -7.02 -2.74
N GLU A 59 -4.55 -6.76 -3.36
CA GLU A 59 -5.52 -7.83 -3.61
C GLU A 59 -4.97 -8.90 -4.55
N GLU A 60 -4.14 -8.51 -5.50
CA GLU A 60 -3.44 -9.43 -6.40
C GLU A 60 -2.55 -10.40 -5.61
N VAL A 61 -1.72 -9.87 -4.71
CA VAL A 61 -0.83 -10.68 -3.86
C VAL A 61 -1.62 -11.57 -2.91
N ILE A 62 -2.72 -11.09 -2.35
CA ILE A 62 -3.59 -11.88 -1.48
C ILE A 62 -4.18 -13.08 -2.24
N ASN A 63 -4.69 -12.83 -3.45
CA ASN A 63 -5.47 -13.80 -4.23
C ASN A 63 -4.59 -14.76 -5.05
N LYS A 64 -3.57 -14.25 -5.74
CA LYS A 64 -2.71 -15.00 -6.67
C LYS A 64 -1.31 -15.27 -6.10
N GLY A 65 -0.89 -14.55 -5.07
CA GLY A 65 0.48 -14.62 -4.55
C GLY A 65 1.45 -13.77 -5.38
N ILE A 66 2.75 -13.96 -5.17
CA ILE A 66 3.79 -13.12 -5.82
C ILE A 66 4.24 -13.63 -7.17
N CYS A 67 3.80 -14.82 -7.56
CA CYS A 67 4.16 -15.42 -8.85
C CYS A 67 3.35 -14.83 -10.01
N SER A 68 2.40 -13.94 -9.71
CA SER A 68 1.56 -13.24 -10.68
C SER A 68 1.49 -11.75 -10.33
N PRO A 69 2.31 -10.89 -10.95
CA PRO A 69 2.23 -9.43 -10.81
C PRO A 69 0.92 -8.88 -11.40
N PRO A 70 0.54 -7.60 -11.16
CA PRO A 70 1.31 -6.49 -10.57
C PRO A 70 1.58 -6.57 -9.06
N LEU A 71 2.77 -6.10 -8.70
CA LEU A 71 3.19 -5.91 -7.33
C LEU A 71 3.23 -4.42 -6.98
N PRO A 72 3.12 -4.07 -5.68
CA PRO A 72 3.30 -2.70 -5.23
C PRO A 72 4.73 -2.23 -5.52
N ASP A 73 4.89 -1.36 -6.52
CA ASP A 73 6.18 -0.71 -6.81
C ASP A 73 6.56 0.25 -5.67
N GLU A 74 7.81 0.29 -5.26
CA GLU A 74 8.23 1.26 -4.24
C GLU A 74 8.21 2.69 -4.80
N ASP A 75 8.53 2.85 -6.08
CA ASP A 75 8.69 4.17 -6.72
C ASP A 75 7.37 4.95 -6.71
N TRP A 76 6.22 4.28 -6.82
CA TRP A 76 4.92 4.99 -6.77
C TRP A 76 4.65 5.64 -5.42
N ILE A 77 5.10 5.03 -4.31
CA ILE A 77 4.89 5.60 -2.97
C ILE A 77 5.75 6.84 -2.80
N LEU A 78 6.99 6.79 -3.31
CA LEU A 78 7.93 7.90 -3.27
C LEU A 78 7.43 9.09 -4.11
N ASP A 79 6.86 8.80 -5.30
CA ASP A 79 6.31 9.80 -6.20
C ASP A 79 4.88 10.25 -5.85
N SER A 80 4.22 9.58 -4.89
CA SER A 80 2.85 9.88 -4.52
C SER A 80 2.74 11.30 -3.93
N PRO A 81 1.80 12.14 -4.42
CA PRO A 81 1.58 13.47 -3.87
C PRO A 81 0.84 13.43 -2.52
N VAL A 82 0.27 12.29 -2.14
CA VAL A 82 -0.55 12.14 -0.94
C VAL A 82 0.03 11.18 0.08
N PHE A 83 0.83 10.20 -0.35
CA PHE A 83 1.47 9.24 0.53
C PHE A 83 2.99 9.44 0.63
N THR A 84 3.53 8.95 1.72
CA THR A 84 4.95 8.67 1.97
C THR A 84 5.06 7.27 2.58
N PRO A 85 6.26 6.65 2.55
CA PRO A 85 6.53 5.44 3.31
C PRO A 85 6.10 5.58 4.77
N GLY A 86 5.36 4.59 5.30
CA GLY A 86 4.98 4.55 6.71
C GLY A 86 6.09 3.99 7.62
N PRO A 87 5.91 4.01 8.95
CA PRO A 87 6.90 3.48 9.89
C PRO A 87 7.21 1.99 9.69
N GLY A 88 6.22 1.20 9.27
CA GLY A 88 6.39 -0.21 8.93
C GLY A 88 6.93 -0.47 7.53
N PHE A 89 7.34 0.54 6.77
CA PHE A 89 7.76 0.38 5.37
C PHE A 89 9.13 -0.29 5.23
N ALA A 90 9.19 -1.36 4.44
CA ALA A 90 10.41 -2.05 4.08
C ALA A 90 10.33 -2.56 2.64
N SER A 91 11.49 -2.78 2.01
CA SER A 91 11.55 -3.23 0.61
C SER A 91 12.35 -4.52 0.47
N ILE A 92 11.87 -5.38 -0.42
CA ILE A 92 12.58 -6.55 -0.91
C ILE A 92 12.63 -6.50 -2.43
N THR A 93 13.58 -7.21 -3.03
CA THR A 93 13.64 -7.38 -4.49
C THR A 93 13.30 -8.81 -4.83
N LEU A 94 12.35 -8.98 -5.75
CA LEU A 94 11.94 -10.25 -6.32
C LEU A 94 12.58 -10.44 -7.69
N PHE A 95 13.12 -11.62 -7.92
CA PHE A 95 13.77 -12.01 -9.17
C PHE A 95 13.06 -13.22 -9.75
N TYR A 96 12.58 -13.10 -10.98
CA TYR A 96 11.75 -14.12 -11.62
C TYR A 96 12.49 -14.88 -12.71
N ASP A 97 12.25 -16.20 -12.76
CA ASP A 97 12.70 -17.11 -13.81
C ASP A 97 14.18 -16.90 -14.20
N CYS A 98 15.04 -16.89 -13.18
CA CYS A 98 16.47 -16.69 -13.36
C CYS A 98 17.14 -17.97 -13.83
N SER A 99 17.95 -17.84 -14.89
CA SER A 99 18.62 -18.96 -15.56
C SER A 99 19.78 -19.56 -14.74
N SER A 100 20.31 -18.79 -13.79
CA SER A 100 21.43 -19.16 -12.92
C SER A 100 21.13 -18.74 -11.48
N PRO A 101 21.73 -19.41 -10.48
CA PRO A 101 21.63 -18.98 -9.09
C PRO A 101 22.20 -17.56 -8.95
N ILE A 102 21.33 -16.62 -8.57
CA ILE A 102 21.65 -15.19 -8.43
C ILE A 102 22.64 -14.96 -7.28
N SER A 103 22.50 -15.76 -6.21
CA SER A 103 23.40 -15.84 -5.06
C SER A 103 23.03 -17.08 -4.22
N PRO A 104 24.01 -17.76 -3.59
CA PRO A 104 23.75 -18.98 -2.79
C PRO A 104 22.89 -18.73 -1.55
N ASP A 105 22.84 -17.49 -1.06
CA ASP A 105 22.16 -17.12 0.19
C ASP A 105 20.72 -16.63 -0.04
N LEU A 106 20.27 -16.55 -1.29
CA LEU A 106 18.93 -16.10 -1.61
C LEU A 106 17.91 -17.23 -1.44
N LEU A 107 16.78 -16.86 -0.84
CA LEU A 107 15.63 -17.74 -0.72
C LEU A 107 14.98 -17.86 -2.12
N SER A 108 14.93 -19.08 -2.67
CA SER A 108 14.34 -19.37 -3.98
C SER A 108 13.18 -20.35 -3.84
N PHE A 109 12.09 -20.10 -4.56
CA PHE A 109 10.86 -20.87 -4.45
C PHE A 109 10.21 -21.16 -5.81
N PRO A 110 9.62 -22.35 -5.98
CA PRO A 110 8.82 -22.66 -7.16
C PRO A 110 7.45 -21.98 -7.08
N CYS A 111 6.97 -21.55 -8.24
CA CYS A 111 5.61 -21.10 -8.48
C CYS A 111 4.77 -22.26 -9.04
N ASN A 112 3.45 -22.07 -9.11
CA ASN A 112 2.54 -23.06 -9.70
C ASN A 112 2.54 -22.97 -11.23
N LYS A 113 2.10 -24.04 -11.89
CA LYS A 113 2.07 -24.12 -13.37
C LYS A 113 1.17 -23.09 -14.05
N ASN A 114 0.21 -22.51 -13.33
CA ASN A 114 -0.74 -21.53 -13.87
C ASN A 114 -0.37 -20.10 -13.48
N ASP A 115 0.75 -19.91 -12.77
CA ASP A 115 1.24 -18.58 -12.43
C ASP A 115 2.00 -17.98 -13.63
N ASP A 116 2.26 -16.68 -13.60
CA ASP A 116 2.93 -15.99 -14.73
C ASP A 116 4.42 -16.31 -14.82
N TYR A 117 5.01 -16.73 -13.70
CA TYR A 117 6.41 -17.14 -13.59
C TYR A 117 6.53 -18.56 -13.02
N SER A 118 7.64 -19.23 -13.31
CA SER A 118 7.93 -20.60 -12.83
C SER A 118 8.63 -20.61 -11.47
N ASN A 119 9.45 -19.62 -11.17
CA ASN A 119 10.11 -19.46 -9.88
C ASN A 119 10.35 -18.00 -9.52
N VAL A 120 10.54 -17.76 -8.23
CA VAL A 120 10.88 -16.46 -7.67
C VAL A 120 11.95 -16.60 -6.60
N SER A 121 12.96 -15.73 -6.67
CA SER A 121 13.99 -15.59 -5.65
C SER A 121 13.85 -14.24 -4.95
N VAL A 122 14.07 -14.22 -3.64
CA VAL A 122 13.86 -13.03 -2.80
C VAL A 122 15.20 -12.55 -2.27
N ALA A 123 15.56 -11.30 -2.59
CA ALA A 123 16.65 -10.59 -1.93
C ALA A 123 16.14 -9.55 -0.95
N ILE A 124 16.79 -9.53 0.21
CA ILE A 124 16.69 -8.44 1.16
C ILE A 124 17.73 -7.41 0.75
N ALA A 125 17.34 -6.13 0.70
CA ALA A 125 18.22 -5.03 0.27
C ALA A 125 19.62 -5.10 0.91
N ASN A 126 20.64 -4.66 0.17
CA ASN A 126 22.09 -4.65 0.49
C ASN A 126 22.88 -5.94 0.23
N ASN A 127 22.44 -6.83 -0.67
CA ASN A 127 23.33 -7.88 -1.19
C ASN A 127 24.05 -7.38 -2.46
N ASN A 128 25.35 -7.07 -2.33
CA ASN A 128 26.17 -6.55 -3.42
C ASN A 128 26.64 -7.65 -4.39
N ASN A 129 26.37 -8.93 -4.09
CA ASN A 129 26.75 -10.09 -4.89
C ASN A 129 25.57 -10.66 -5.70
N ILE A 130 24.62 -9.81 -6.11
CA ILE A 130 23.46 -10.23 -6.91
C ILE A 130 23.83 -10.16 -8.39
N HIS A 131 23.96 -11.31 -9.04
CA HIS A 131 24.06 -11.39 -10.50
C HIS A 131 22.65 -11.37 -11.11
N GLN A 132 22.21 -10.20 -11.57
CA GLN A 132 20.89 -9.98 -12.14
C GLN A 132 20.72 -10.55 -13.55
N GLU A 133 21.82 -10.96 -14.18
CA GLU A 133 21.85 -11.46 -15.55
C GLU A 133 21.07 -12.77 -15.68
N GLY A 134 20.16 -12.83 -16.67
CA GLY A 134 19.40 -14.03 -16.98
C GLY A 134 18.12 -14.23 -16.17
N CYS A 135 17.70 -13.23 -15.38
CA CYS A 135 16.35 -13.13 -14.83
C CYS A 135 15.39 -12.51 -15.84
N SER A 136 14.18 -13.06 -15.92
CA SER A 136 13.15 -12.58 -16.86
C SER A 136 12.48 -11.30 -16.38
N ASN A 137 12.40 -11.09 -15.06
CA ASN A 137 11.89 -9.85 -14.47
C ASN A 137 12.49 -9.61 -13.08
N ILE A 138 12.58 -8.33 -12.68
CA ILE A 138 13.10 -7.88 -11.39
C ILE A 138 12.19 -6.78 -10.87
N VAL A 139 11.64 -6.97 -9.67
CA VAL A 139 10.64 -6.06 -9.11
C VAL A 139 10.94 -5.76 -7.65
N ASN A 140 10.88 -4.48 -7.26
CA ASN A 140 10.92 -4.09 -5.86
C ASN A 140 9.51 -4.15 -5.28
N VAL A 141 9.38 -4.74 -4.10
CA VAL A 141 8.09 -4.94 -3.43
C VAL A 141 8.16 -4.38 -2.03
N SER A 142 7.15 -3.57 -1.72
CA SER A 142 6.92 -3.01 -0.40
C SER A 142 6.29 -4.05 0.54
N ILE A 143 6.84 -4.19 1.74
CA ILE A 143 6.39 -5.11 2.79
C ILE A 143 6.46 -4.43 4.17
N LEU A 144 5.88 -5.08 5.18
CA LEU A 144 6.08 -4.69 6.57
C LEU A 144 7.51 -5.01 7.04
N GLN A 145 8.11 -4.11 7.83
CA GLN A 145 9.39 -4.35 8.49
C GLN A 145 9.36 -5.64 9.34
N THR A 146 8.25 -5.92 10.02
CA THR A 146 8.09 -7.15 10.80
C THR A 146 8.04 -8.41 9.93
N SER A 147 7.57 -8.29 8.69
CA SER A 147 7.65 -9.33 7.67
C SER A 147 9.09 -9.52 7.21
N LEU A 148 9.83 -8.43 6.99
CA LEU A 148 11.23 -8.48 6.63
C LEU A 148 12.08 -9.21 7.69
N GLU A 149 11.88 -8.90 8.98
CA GLU A 149 12.60 -9.58 10.06
C GLU A 149 12.25 -11.08 10.14
N ARG A 150 10.99 -11.46 9.86
CA ARG A 150 10.60 -12.88 9.76
C ARG A 150 11.30 -13.59 8.60
N LEU A 151 11.45 -12.93 7.45
CA LEU A 151 12.19 -13.45 6.31
C LEU A 151 13.68 -13.64 6.64
N ARG A 152 14.30 -12.69 7.34
CA ARG A 152 15.71 -12.78 7.79
C ARG A 152 15.96 -13.98 8.70
N ASN A 153 14.99 -14.33 9.53
CA ASN A 153 15.08 -15.47 10.44
C ASN A 153 14.77 -16.82 9.77
N HIS A 154 14.82 -16.90 8.43
CA HIS A 154 14.55 -18.10 7.63
C HIS A 154 13.22 -18.78 7.95
N SER A 155 12.20 -18.01 8.36
CA SER A 155 10.85 -18.54 8.47
C SER A 155 10.39 -19.00 7.09
N SER A 156 9.86 -20.22 6.98
CA SER A 156 9.28 -20.77 5.76
C SER A 156 8.01 -20.03 5.30
N ASP A 157 7.57 -19.03 6.07
CA ASP A 157 6.28 -18.37 5.92
C ASP A 157 6.38 -17.01 5.21
N TRP A 158 7.15 -16.98 4.12
CA TRP A 158 7.29 -15.78 3.30
C TRP A 158 5.99 -15.42 2.55
N LYS A 159 5.17 -16.44 2.22
CA LYS A 159 3.88 -16.23 1.58
C LYS A 159 2.96 -15.41 2.47
N GLU A 160 2.95 -15.66 3.77
CA GLU A 160 2.22 -14.83 4.73
C GLU A 160 2.88 -13.46 4.89
N ALA A 161 4.21 -13.41 4.95
CA ALA A 161 4.97 -12.16 5.10
C ALA A 161 4.67 -11.12 4.00
N LEU A 162 4.29 -11.57 2.79
CA LEU A 162 3.92 -10.69 1.68
C LEU A 162 2.42 -10.36 1.66
N LYS A 163 1.57 -11.26 2.16
CA LYS A 163 0.13 -10.99 2.30
C LYS A 163 -0.19 -10.00 3.40
N THR A 164 0.69 -9.84 4.39
CA THR A 164 0.51 -8.83 5.45
C THR A 164 0.56 -7.39 4.95
N GLY A 165 1.03 -7.14 3.72
CA GLY A 165 1.04 -5.82 3.12
C GLY A 165 2.14 -4.90 3.68
N PHE A 166 1.87 -3.60 3.74
CA PHE A 166 2.76 -2.55 4.23
C PHE A 166 1.95 -1.32 4.70
N GLU A 167 2.65 -0.38 5.33
CA GLU A 167 2.08 0.87 5.82
C GLU A 167 2.53 2.05 4.96
N VAL A 168 1.58 2.93 4.63
CA VAL A 168 1.86 4.26 4.08
C VAL A 168 1.36 5.31 5.06
N GLN A 169 2.02 6.46 5.05
CA GLN A 169 1.59 7.64 5.80
C GLN A 169 1.07 8.70 4.84
N TRP A 170 -0.07 9.34 5.12
CA TRP A 170 -0.51 10.44 4.28
C TRP A 170 0.15 11.77 4.70
N ARG A 171 0.57 12.56 3.71
CA ARG A 171 1.54 13.67 3.88
C ARG A 171 1.07 14.83 4.76
N LYS A 172 -0.23 15.14 4.77
CA LYS A 172 -0.77 16.33 5.46
C LYS A 172 -1.69 15.94 6.60
N ASN A 173 -1.68 16.72 7.67
CA ASN A 173 -2.68 16.61 8.72
C ASN A 173 -4.00 17.26 8.34
N TYR A 174 -4.68 16.66 7.36
CA TYR A 174 -5.97 17.15 6.89
C TYR A 174 -7.02 17.22 8.00
N SER A 175 -6.97 16.30 8.97
CA SER A 175 -7.84 16.31 10.15
C SER A 175 -7.63 17.57 11.00
N GLU A 176 -6.38 17.92 11.31
CA GLU A 176 -6.06 19.13 12.08
C GLU A 176 -6.35 20.43 11.30
N GLU A 177 -6.02 20.46 10.00
CA GLU A 177 -6.36 21.62 9.15
C GLU A 177 -7.88 21.84 9.10
N CYS A 178 -8.65 20.76 9.06
CA CYS A 178 -10.10 20.81 9.12
C CYS A 178 -10.61 21.24 10.51
N TRP A 179 -10.05 20.70 11.59
CA TRP A 179 -10.42 21.05 12.97
C TRP A 179 -10.22 22.55 13.27
N ASN A 180 -9.07 23.09 12.90
CA ASN A 180 -8.74 24.50 13.10
C ASN A 180 -9.73 25.45 12.40
N ARG A 181 -10.36 25.01 11.30
CA ARG A 181 -11.32 25.82 10.55
C ARG A 181 -12.79 25.57 10.90
N THR A 182 -13.11 24.45 11.54
CA THR A 182 -14.49 24.06 11.94
C THR A 182 -14.88 24.53 13.34
N SER A 183 -13.94 25.09 14.11
CA SER A 183 -14.17 25.76 15.42
C SER A 183 -15.23 26.88 15.41
N SER A 184 -15.76 27.23 14.23
CA SER A 184 -16.83 28.20 13.98
C SER A 184 -18.24 27.58 13.77
N GLY A 185 -18.42 26.27 14.00
CA GLY A 185 -19.71 25.58 13.77
C GLY A 185 -19.98 25.26 12.29
N ARG A 186 -18.93 25.23 11.47
CA ARG A 186 -18.98 24.94 10.02
C ARG A 186 -18.52 23.51 9.77
N ALA A 187 -19.02 22.89 8.71
CA ALA A 187 -18.46 21.65 8.16
C ALA A 187 -17.25 21.97 7.29
N CYS A 188 -16.44 20.95 6.98
CA CYS A 188 -15.27 21.08 6.14
C CYS A 188 -15.25 19.99 5.06
N GLY A 189 -14.67 20.32 3.91
CA GLY A 189 -14.63 19.49 2.71
C GLY A 189 -13.46 19.85 1.79
N PHE A 190 -13.29 19.07 0.73
CA PHE A 190 -12.22 19.22 -0.26
C PHE A 190 -12.77 19.67 -1.60
N GLN A 191 -12.15 20.71 -2.15
CA GLN A 191 -12.55 21.24 -3.45
C GLN A 191 -12.14 20.24 -4.55
N ILE A 192 -13.11 19.79 -5.34
CA ILE A 192 -12.89 18.80 -6.41
C ILE A 192 -12.15 19.41 -7.60
N VAL A 193 -12.26 20.74 -7.80
CA VAL A 193 -11.73 21.46 -8.97
C VAL A 193 -10.68 22.48 -8.50
N ASN A 194 -9.40 22.18 -8.80
CA ASN A 194 -8.17 22.93 -8.52
C ASN A 194 -7.61 22.89 -7.08
N ASP A 195 -6.31 22.60 -7.00
CA ASP A 195 -5.42 22.57 -5.81
C ASP A 195 -5.81 21.67 -4.63
N LYS A 196 -6.89 20.87 -4.71
CA LYS A 196 -7.31 19.92 -3.65
C LYS A 196 -7.35 20.59 -2.26
N LYS A 197 -7.79 21.87 -2.24
CA LYS A 197 -7.81 22.73 -1.04
C LYS A 197 -8.97 22.36 -0.13
N ILE A 198 -8.72 22.43 1.18
CA ILE A 198 -9.77 22.31 2.20
C ILE A 198 -10.57 23.62 2.26
N TYR A 199 -11.90 23.53 2.27
CA TYR A 199 -12.82 24.66 2.48
C TYR A 199 -13.85 24.36 3.58
N CYS A 200 -14.52 25.41 4.08
CA CYS A 200 -15.56 25.30 5.09
C CYS A 200 -16.93 25.78 4.59
N TYR A 201 -17.97 25.00 4.84
CA TYR A 201 -19.35 25.29 4.44
C TYR A 201 -20.31 25.15 5.64
N GLN A 202 -21.48 25.78 5.57
CA GLN A 202 -22.53 25.59 6.58
C GLN A 202 -23.28 24.29 6.28
N MET A 203 -23.57 23.50 7.31
CA MET A 203 -24.51 22.38 7.18
C MET A 203 -25.92 22.95 7.04
N SER A 204 -26.57 22.70 5.91
CA SER A 204 -27.99 23.00 5.67
C SER A 204 -28.90 21.97 6.33
#